data_AF-A0AAV0NHA1-F1
#
_entry.id   AF-A0AAV0NHA1-F1
#
_cell.length_a   1.000
_cell.length_b   1.000
_cell.length_c   1.000
_cell.angle_alpha   90.00
_cell.angle_beta   90.00
_cell.angle_gamma   90.00
#
_symmetry.space_group_name_H-M   'P 1'
#
loop_
_entity.id
_entity.type
_entity.pdbx_description
1 polymer ?
#
loop_
_entity_poly.entity_id
_entity_poly.type
_entity_poly.pdbx_seq_one_letter_code
_entity_poly.pdbx_strand_id
1 'polypeptide(L)'
;MGVADHSKTTFLELQRKKVHRYVIFKIDEKKKQVVVEKTGGPAESYDDFSASLPENDCRYAVYDYDFVTDDNCQKSKIFFFAWSVVLLPFSSPPPLYACCCQFRVMSYGF
;
A
#
# COMPACT_ATOMS: atom_id res chain seq x y z
N MET A 1 -13.99 -5.88 -12.41
CA MET A 1 -12.99 -6.26 -11.38
C MET A 1 -13.75 -6.51 -10.09
N GLY A 2 -13.55 -7.68 -9.47
CA GLY A 2 -14.16 -7.98 -8.17
C GLY A 2 -13.20 -7.61 -7.04
N VAL A 3 -13.69 -7.11 -5.92
CA VAL A 3 -12.91 -7.03 -4.69
C VAL A 3 -13.38 -8.17 -3.80
N ALA A 4 -12.47 -9.01 -3.31
CA ALA A 4 -12.83 -10.07 -2.38
C ALA A 4 -13.45 -9.46 -1.12
N ASP A 5 -14.50 -10.08 -0.57
CA ASP A 5 -15.19 -9.53 0.60
C ASP A 5 -14.27 -9.40 1.81
N HIS A 6 -13.28 -10.30 1.93
CA HIS A 6 -12.20 -10.20 2.92
C HIS A 6 -11.38 -8.90 2.78
N SER A 7 -11.08 -8.48 1.55
CA SER A 7 -10.34 -7.24 1.27
C SER A 7 -11.14 -6.00 1.67
N LYS A 8 -12.46 -6.01 1.44
CA LYS A 8 -13.36 -4.93 1.88
C LYS A 8 -13.39 -4.83 3.41
N THR A 9 -13.54 -5.96 4.10
CA THR A 9 -13.54 -6.00 5.56
C THR A 9 -12.22 -5.50 6.13
N THR A 10 -11.09 -5.94 5.59
CA THR A 10 -9.75 -5.51 6.03
C THR A 10 -9.55 -4.00 5.85
N PHE A 11 -10.00 -3.45 4.72
CA PHE A 11 -9.97 -2.01 4.47
C PHE A 11 -10.85 -1.23 5.46
N LEU A 12 -12.06 -1.74 5.75
CA LEU A 12 -12.96 -1.13 6.74
C LEU A 12 -12.37 -1.17 8.15
N GLU A 13 -11.69 -2.26 8.52
CA GLU A 13 -11.00 -2.39 9.81
C GLU A 13 -9.84 -1.40 9.91
N LEU A 14 -9.05 -1.21 8.85
CA LEU A 14 -8.02 -0.18 8.80
C LEU A 14 -8.63 1.22 8.93
N GLN A 15 -9.67 1.53 8.16
CA GLN A 15 -10.28 2.86 8.16
C GLN A 15 -10.99 3.21 9.48
N ARG A 16 -11.73 2.25 10.07
CA ARG A 16 -12.55 2.50 11.27
C ARG A 16 -11.79 2.32 12.57
N LYS A 17 -10.97 1.27 12.66
CA LYS A 17 -10.32 0.89 13.91
C LYS A 17 -8.83 1.24 13.93
N LYS A 18 -8.24 1.61 12.79
CA LYS A 18 -6.80 1.90 12.65
C LYS A 18 -5.90 0.82 13.26
N VAL A 19 -6.35 -0.44 13.21
CA VAL A 19 -5.62 -1.56 13.83
C VAL A 19 -4.37 -1.91 13.04
N HIS A 20 -4.38 -1.61 11.74
CA HIS A 20 -3.31 -1.97 10.82
C HIS A 20 -2.62 -0.72 10.30
N ARG A 21 -1.28 -0.69 10.38
CA ARG A 21 -0.47 0.40 9.80
C ARG A 21 -0.48 0.35 8.28
N TYR A 22 -0.51 -0.86 7.72
CA TYR A 22 -0.55 -1.03 6.27
C TYR A 22 -1.27 -2.32 5.87
N VAL A 23 -1.74 -2.37 4.64
CA VAL A 23 -2.33 -3.56 4.01
C VAL A 23 -1.85 -3.63 2.57
N ILE A 24 -1.30 -4.78 2.19
CA ILE A 24 -0.86 -5.08 0.83
C ILE A 24 -1.93 -5.95 0.18
N PHE A 25 -2.40 -5.47 -0.97
CA PHE A 25 -3.35 -6.12 -1.85
C PHE A 25 -2.64 -6.57 -3.12
N LYS A 26 -2.89 -7.81 -3.49
CA LYS A 26 -2.49 -8.40 -4.76
C LYS A 26 -3.71 -8.51 -5.67
N ILE A 27 -3.51 -8.32 -6.96
CA ILE A 27 -4.53 -8.65 -7.96
C ILE A 27 -4.25 -10.04 -8.50
N ASP A 28 -5.20 -10.95 -8.30
CA ASP A 28 -5.18 -12.27 -8.92
C ASP A 28 -5.73 -12.15 -10.34
N GLU A 29 -4.85 -12.21 -11.35
CA GLU A 29 -5.25 -12.05 -12.75
C GLU A 29 -6.21 -13.14 -13.22
N LYS A 30 -6.02 -14.37 -12.72
CA LYS A 30 -6.87 -15.54 -13.01
C LYS A 30 -8.33 -15.33 -12.61
N LYS A 31 -8.56 -14.65 -11.49
CA LYS A 31 -9.91 -14.39 -10.94
C LYS A 31 -10.34 -12.93 -11.13
N LYS A 32 -9.48 -12.08 -11.71
CA LYS A 32 -9.64 -10.62 -11.79
C LYS A 32 -10.14 -10.02 -10.47
N GLN A 33 -9.55 -10.49 -9.37
CA GLN A 33 -10.00 -10.19 -8.02
C GLN A 33 -8.87 -9.61 -7.16
N VAL A 34 -9.20 -8.58 -6.38
CA VAL A 34 -8.28 -8.01 -5.39
C VAL A 34 -8.32 -8.85 -4.11
N VAL A 35 -7.19 -9.46 -3.77
CA VAL A 35 -7.01 -10.27 -2.57
C VAL A 35 -6.00 -9.62 -1.62
N VAL A 36 -6.19 -9.82 -0.33
CA VAL A 36 -5.23 -9.38 0.68
C VAL A 36 -4.06 -10.33 0.66
N GLU A 37 -2.86 -9.79 0.57
CA GLU A 37 -1.63 -10.57 0.57
C GLU A 37 -0.93 -10.51 1.93
N LYS A 38 -0.78 -9.31 2.49
CA LYS A 38 -0.21 -9.10 3.82
C LYS A 38 -0.92 -7.96 4.53
N THR A 39 -1.16 -8.14 5.82
CA THR A 39 -1.70 -7.09 6.71
C THR A 39 -0.64 -6.75 7.76
N GLY A 40 -0.21 -5.50 7.76
CA GLY A 40 0.74 -4.99 8.73
C GLY A 40 0.05 -4.59 10.02
N GLY A 41 0.44 -5.23 11.12
CA GLY A 41 0.01 -4.82 12.45
C GLY A 41 0.53 -3.43 12.84
N PRO A 42 0.06 -2.87 13.98
CA PRO A 42 0.51 -1.56 14.45
C PRO A 42 1.96 -1.58 14.97
N ALA A 43 2.53 -2.77 15.13
CA ALA A 43 3.92 -2.99 15.51
C ALA A 43 4.87 -3.15 14.31
N GLU A 44 4.34 -3.33 13.09
CA GLU A 44 5.20 -3.49 11.92
C GLU A 44 5.73 -2.15 11.42
N SER A 45 6.99 -2.17 10.96
CA SER A 45 7.72 -0.99 10.50
C SER A 45 7.62 -0.84 8.98
N TYR A 46 7.98 0.35 8.50
CA TYR A 46 8.10 0.62 7.06
C TYR A 46 9.10 -0.32 6.37
N ASP A 47 10.15 -0.75 7.07
CA ASP A 47 11.13 -1.71 6.57
C ASP A 47 10.48 -3.05 6.18
N ASP A 48 9.64 -3.60 7.07
CA ASP A 48 8.88 -4.84 6.84
C ASP A 48 7.88 -4.70 5.68
N PHE A 49 7.26 -3.52 5.56
CA PHE A 49 6.42 -3.17 4.43
C PHE A 49 7.22 -3.19 3.12
N SER A 50 8.38 -2.54 3.09
CA SER A 50 9.24 -2.49 1.90
C SER A 50 9.81 -3.87 1.53
N ALA A 51 10.18 -4.68 2.51
CA ALA A 51 10.62 -6.07 2.32
C ALA A 51 9.51 -6.98 1.78
N SER A 52 8.25 -6.61 2.02
CA SER A 52 7.09 -7.35 1.54
C SER A 52 6.71 -6.98 0.10
N LEU A 53 7.28 -5.91 -0.46
CA LEU A 53 7.05 -5.48 -1.83
C LEU A 53 8.07 -6.14 -2.77
N PRO A 54 7.65 -7.01 -3.69
CA PRO A 54 8.54 -7.71 -4.59
C PRO A 54 8.98 -6.78 -5.72
N GLU A 55 10.20 -6.99 -6.20
CA GLU A 55 10.76 -6.25 -7.33
C GLU A 55 10.29 -6.77 -8.70
N ASN A 56 9.46 -7.82 -8.73
CA ASN A 56 9.02 -8.50 -9.96
C ASN A 56 7.50 -8.45 -10.22
N ASP A 57 6.69 -7.97 -9.26
CA ASP A 57 5.22 -8.00 -9.38
C ASP A 57 4.58 -6.67 -8.97
N CYS A 58 3.53 -6.28 -9.68
CA CYS A 58 2.73 -5.10 -9.33
C CYS A 58 1.81 -5.41 -8.15
N ARG A 59 1.82 -4.54 -7.14
CA ARG A 59 0.99 -4.69 -5.93
C ARG A 59 0.37 -3.37 -5.53
N TYR A 60 -0.80 -3.44 -4.91
CA TYR A 60 -1.42 -2.28 -4.30
C TYR A 60 -1.20 -2.34 -2.81
N ALA A 61 -0.96 -1.21 -2.18
CA ALA A 61 -0.87 -1.14 -0.75
C ALA A 61 -1.61 0.09 -0.22
N VAL A 62 -2.10 -0.02 1.00
CA VAL A 62 -2.76 1.06 1.73
C VAL A 62 -2.00 1.22 3.02
N TYR A 63 -1.57 2.42 3.33
CA TYR A 63 -0.83 2.75 4.53
C TYR A 63 -1.56 3.85 5.28
N ASP A 64 -1.78 3.70 6.57
CA ASP A 64 -2.33 4.76 7.41
C ASP A 64 -1.18 5.50 8.10
N TYR A 65 -1.00 6.77 7.75
CA TYR A 65 0.01 7.63 8.37
C TYR A 65 -0.67 8.59 9.34
N ASP A 66 -0.53 8.31 10.62
CA ASP A 66 -0.92 9.23 11.70
C ASP A 66 0.22 10.22 11.95
N PHE A 67 -0.07 11.51 11.75
CA PHE A 67 0.83 12.62 12.04
C PHE A 67 0.22 13.53 13.09
N VAL A 68 1.07 14.00 14.00
CA VAL A 68 0.70 15.01 14.97
C VAL A 68 1.12 16.35 14.39
N THR A 69 0.17 17.27 14.27
CA THR A 69 0.47 18.64 13.85
C THR A 69 0.97 19.42 15.07
N ASP A 70 1.69 20.53 14.88
CA ASP A 70 2.20 21.39 15.98
C ASP A 70 1.12 21.82 16.98
N ASP A 71 -0.15 21.88 16.53
CA ASP A 71 -1.34 22.14 17.33
C ASP A 71 -1.76 20.98 18.27
N ASN A 72 -0.94 19.93 18.39
CA ASN A 72 -1.26 18.68 19.11
C ASN A 72 -2.49 17.92 18.57
N CYS A 73 -3.00 18.30 17.39
CA CYS A 73 -4.06 17.57 16.71
C CYS A 73 -3.48 16.33 16.01
N GLN A 74 -3.91 15.14 16.45
CA GLN A 74 -3.64 13.87 15.75
C GLN A 74 -4.49 13.80 14.48
N LYS A 75 -3.84 13.69 13.33
CA LYS A 75 -4.48 13.50 12.02
C LYS A 75 -3.92 12.26 11.35
N SER A 76 -4.81 11.39 10.90
CA SER A 76 -4.46 10.26 10.04
C SER A 76 -4.73 10.59 8.58
N LYS A 77 -3.79 10.21 7.72
CA LYS A 77 -3.98 10.23 6.29
C LYS A 77 -3.68 8.86 5.71
N ILE A 78 -4.67 8.31 5.00
CA ILE A 78 -4.52 7.06 4.28
C ILE A 78 -3.81 7.33 2.96
N PHE A 79 -2.71 6.64 2.74
CA PHE A 79 -1.92 6.65 1.52
C PHE A 79 -2.16 5.38 0.72
N PHE A 80 -2.52 5.54 -0.55
CA PHE A 80 -2.61 4.43 -1.49
C PHE A 80 -1.31 4.37 -2.29
N PHE A 81 -0.63 3.24 -2.20
CA PHE A 81 0.56 2.90 -2.94
C PHE A 81 0.18 1.98 -4.10
N ALA A 82 0.48 2.40 -5.31
CA ALA A 82 0.51 1.50 -6.46
C ALA A 82 1.99 1.17 -6.72
N TRP A 83 2.40 -0.02 -6.30
CA TRP A 83 3.72 -0.54 -6.58
C TRP A 83 3.71 -1.16 -7.97
N SER A 84 4.51 -0.61 -8.87
CA SER A 84 4.68 -1.11 -10.23
C SER A 84 6.16 -1.12 -10.56
N VAL A 85 6.63 -2.28 -11.01
CA VAL A 85 8.03 -2.48 -11.39
C VAL A 85 8.14 -2.23 -12.89
N VAL A 86 8.58 -1.03 -13.25
CA VAL A 86 8.91 -0.71 -14.64
C VAL A 86 10.31 -1.23 -14.91
N LEU A 87 10.41 -2.39 -15.55
CA LEU A 87 11.65 -2.87 -16.15
C LEU A 87 11.93 -2.00 -17.39
N LEU A 88 12.65 -0.89 -17.22
CA LEU A 88 13.22 -0.19 -18.37
C LEU A 88 14.41 -1.01 -18.89
N PRO A 89 14.45 -1.40 -20.17
CA PRO A 89 15.65 -1.95 -20.77
C PRO A 89 16.61 -0.80 -21.04
N PHE A 90 17.33 -0.32 -20.02
CA PHE A 90 18.43 0.61 -20.25
C PHE A 90 19.69 0.18 -19.52
N SER A 91 20.71 -0.09 -20.34
CA SER A 91 22.09 -0.38 -20.01
C SER A 91 22.66 0.53 -18.90
N SER A 92 23.38 -0.08 -17.95
CA SER A 92 24.33 0.47 -16.94
C SER A 92 23.86 0.69 -15.47
N PRO A 93 24.76 0.49 -14.45
CA PRO A 93 24.43 0.34 -13.02
C PRO A 93 24.57 1.66 -12.21
N PRO A 94 24.12 1.77 -10.92
CA PRO A 94 23.51 0.79 -10.00
C PRO A 94 21.97 0.73 -10.14
N PRO A 95 21.28 -0.25 -9.51
CA PRO A 95 19.83 -0.35 -9.54
C PRO A 95 19.22 0.75 -8.67
N LEU A 96 19.22 1.98 -9.17
CA LEU A 96 18.23 2.95 -8.74
C LEU A 96 16.93 2.47 -9.35
N TYR A 97 16.24 1.60 -8.62
CA TYR A 97 14.84 1.30 -8.84
C TYR A 97 14.14 2.64 -8.97
N ALA A 98 13.87 3.04 -10.21
CA ALA A 98 12.86 4.03 -10.52
C ALA A 98 11.54 3.36 -10.18
N CYS A 99 11.29 3.23 -8.87
CA CYS A 99 10.01 2.92 -8.32
C CYS A 99 9.15 4.09 -8.74
N CYS A 100 8.49 3.94 -9.90
CA CYS A 100 7.44 4.85 -10.34
C CYS A 100 6.25 4.57 -9.42
N CYS A 101 6.42 4.85 -8.13
CA CYS A 101 5.36 5.09 -7.17
C CYS A 101 4.65 6.32 -7.71
N GLN A 102 3.74 6.10 -8.67
CA GLN A 102 2.73 7.08 -8.98
C GLN A 102 1.91 7.19 -7.70
N PHE A 103 2.36 8.08 -6.80
CA PHE A 103 1.67 8.51 -5.59
C PHE A 103 0.39 9.21 -6.05
N ARG A 104 -0.57 8.44 -6.54
CA ARG A 104 -1.94 8.90 -6.64
C ARG A 104 -2.46 8.81 -5.22
N VAL A 105 -2.08 9.80 -4.41
CA VAL A 105 -2.71 10.07 -3.12
C VAL A 105 -4.17 10.37 -3.45
N MET A 106 -4.99 9.33 -3.56
CA MET A 106 -6.44 9.45 -3.45
C MET A 106 -6.69 9.83 -1.99
N SER A 107 -6.41 11.10 -1.68
CA SER A 107 -7.08 11.77 -0.59
C SER A 107 -8.55 11.62 -0.97
N TYR A 108 -9.29 10.78 -0.26
CA TYR A 108 -10.74 10.83 -0.26
C TYR A 108 -11.09 12.23 0.26
N GLY A 109 -11.07 13.20 -0.65
CA GLY A 109 -11.67 14.50 -0.48
C GLY A 109 -13.17 14.29 -0.55
N PHE A 110 -13.82 14.70 0.52
CA PHE A 110 -15.25 14.95 0.56
C PHE A 110 -15.66 15.92 -0.55
#